data_AF-A0A507CYM3-F1
#
_entry.id   AF-A0A507CYM3-F1
#
_cell.length_a   1.000
_cell.length_b   1.000
_cell.length_c   1.000
_cell.angle_alpha   90.00
_cell.angle_beta   90.00
_cell.angle_gamma   90.00
#
_symmetry.space_group_name_H-M   'P 1'
#
loop_
_entity.id
_entity.type
_entity.pdbx_description
1 polymer ?
#
loop_
_entity_poly.entity_id
_entity_poly.type
_entity_poly.pdbx_seq_one_letter_code
_entity_poly.pdbx_strand_id
1 'polypeptide(L)'
;MQTSSIPTDELEMRLRHLEAIVSSPSRIPSSSSSSSSLLESLDNIVTRFRELQDGDPAIEEFIRKYAALRNWLRDDSNDLERAFLDTAAVKEIILASADDIEQAGTRLSELESLKDEVDSPLLKDLSKFIPQFSPLEARYMEQRRIATNQKERYLQQLDSYNAFIDSTSRLFIHYHQVLSMTEDLVTAAEKRAARKIE
;
A
#
# COMPACT_ATOMS: atom_id res chain seq x y z
N MET A 1 10.90 40.07 -5.47
CA MET A 1 9.82 39.89 -4.50
C MET A 1 9.40 38.42 -4.55
N GLN A 2 10.02 37.58 -3.73
CA GLN A 2 9.68 36.15 -3.62
C GLN A 2 8.80 36.01 -2.38
N THR A 3 7.53 35.68 -2.57
CA THR A 3 6.66 35.22 -1.49
C THR A 3 6.99 33.75 -1.27
N SER A 4 7.74 33.43 -0.22
CA SER A 4 7.95 32.05 0.22
C SER A 4 6.60 31.48 0.63
N SER A 5 6.01 30.64 -0.22
CA SER A 5 4.82 29.86 0.11
C SER A 5 5.19 28.91 1.24
N ILE A 6 4.65 29.15 2.44
CA ILE A 6 4.75 28.21 3.56
C ILE A 6 4.10 26.89 3.08
N PRO A 7 4.79 25.74 3.18
CA PRO A 7 4.25 24.47 2.70
C PRO A 7 2.95 24.16 3.45
N THR A 8 1.87 24.00 2.70
CA THR A 8 0.51 23.76 3.22
C THR A 8 0.45 22.57 4.17
N ASP A 9 1.33 21.60 3.98
CA ASP A 9 1.42 20.38 4.78
C ASP A 9 1.90 20.64 6.21
N GLU A 10 2.77 21.64 6.41
CA GLU A 10 3.23 22.02 7.75
C GLU A 10 2.11 22.74 8.53
N LEU A 11 1.34 23.57 7.82
CA LEU A 11 0.15 24.23 8.37
C LEU A 11 -0.93 23.22 8.74
N GLU A 12 -1.16 22.21 7.89
CA GLU A 12 -2.15 21.16 8.18
C GLU A 12 -1.74 20.29 9.38
N MET A 13 -0.44 19.97 9.51
CA MET A 13 0.07 19.24 10.67
C MET A 13 -0.09 20.04 11.97
N ARG A 14 0.25 21.35 11.95
CA ARG A 14 0.07 22.24 13.11
C ARG A 14 -1.41 22.42 13.45
N LEU A 15 -2.29 22.49 12.44
CA LEU A 15 -3.73 22.59 12.64
C LEU A 15 -4.29 21.33 13.31
N ARG A 16 -3.92 20.14 12.83
CA ARG A 16 -4.31 18.86 13.46
C ARG A 16 -3.77 18.73 14.89
N HIS A 17 -2.57 19.21 15.15
CA HIS A 17 -2.00 19.20 16.50
C HIS A 17 -2.77 20.14 17.45
N LEU A 18 -3.13 21.33 16.99
CA LEU A 18 -3.99 22.26 17.74
C LEU A 18 -5.40 21.70 17.95
N GLU A 19 -5.98 21.06 16.93
CA GLU A 19 -7.28 20.38 17.04
C GLU A 19 -7.23 19.24 18.05
N ALA A 20 -6.16 18.45 18.09
CA ALA A 20 -5.99 17.37 19.07
C ALA A 20 -5.86 17.89 20.52
N ILE A 21 -5.16 19.01 20.71
CA ILE A 21 -5.01 19.64 22.04
C ILE A 21 -6.36 20.23 22.52
N VAL A 22 -7.08 20.90 21.63
CA VAL A 22 -8.35 21.58 21.98
C VAL A 22 -9.52 20.58 22.06
N SER A 23 -9.52 19.53 21.24
CA SER A 23 -10.63 18.56 21.15
C SER A 23 -10.42 17.30 21.99
N SER A 24 -9.31 17.19 22.73
CA SER A 24 -9.11 16.06 23.64
C SER A 24 -10.27 16.02 24.65
N PRO A 25 -11.01 14.91 24.77
CA PRO A 25 -12.08 14.77 25.75
C PRO A 25 -11.44 14.57 27.12
N SER A 26 -11.01 15.69 27.72
CA SER A 26 -10.64 15.73 29.12
C SER A 26 -11.85 15.23 29.91
N ARG A 27 -11.65 14.09 30.60
CA ARG A 27 -12.62 13.44 31.48
C ARG A 27 -12.88 14.33 32.69
N ILE A 28 -13.54 15.45 32.48
CA ILE A 28 -14.17 16.23 33.55
C ILE A 28 -15.61 15.71 33.62
N PRO A 29 -16.06 15.16 34.76
CA PRO A 29 -17.45 14.74 34.91
C PRO A 29 -18.33 15.99 34.86
N SER A 30 -18.97 16.19 33.73
CA SER A 30 -19.93 17.25 33.46
C SER A 30 -21.24 16.97 34.17
N SER A 31 -21.34 17.39 35.43
CA SER A 31 -22.64 17.84 35.93
C SER A 31 -22.90 19.24 35.39
N SER A 32 -24.06 19.40 34.74
CA SER A 32 -24.68 20.63 34.23
C SER A 32 -24.06 21.30 33.00
N SER A 33 -24.54 20.85 31.83
CA SER A 33 -25.21 21.68 30.81
C SER A 33 -25.01 23.20 30.84
N SER A 34 -24.10 23.69 30.00
CA SER A 34 -24.35 24.84 29.10
C SER A 34 -23.11 25.04 28.23
N SER A 35 -23.31 25.37 26.97
CA SER A 35 -22.29 25.75 25.99
C SER A 35 -21.58 27.06 26.39
N SER A 36 -20.86 27.08 27.51
CA SER A 36 -19.93 28.16 27.85
C SER A 36 -18.66 27.96 27.04
N SER A 37 -18.24 28.98 26.32
CA SER A 37 -17.01 28.97 25.51
C SER A 37 -15.81 28.53 26.38
N LEU A 38 -14.84 27.81 25.82
CA LEU A 38 -13.58 27.45 26.53
C LEU A 38 -12.93 28.69 27.18
N LEU A 39 -13.10 29.86 26.57
CA LEU A 39 -12.63 31.13 27.10
C LEU A 39 -13.30 31.48 28.43
N GLU A 40 -14.59 31.20 28.59
CA GLU A 40 -15.35 31.48 29.80
C GLU A 40 -15.01 30.48 30.92
N SER A 41 -14.78 29.22 30.58
CA SER A 41 -14.22 28.25 31.54
C SER A 41 -12.80 28.62 31.97
N LEU A 42 -11.97 29.11 31.05
CA LEU A 42 -10.60 29.52 31.35
C LEU A 42 -10.61 30.78 32.22
N ASP A 43 -11.47 31.75 31.93
CA ASP A 43 -11.62 32.96 32.73
C ASP A 43 -12.13 32.64 34.15
N ASN A 44 -13.08 31.70 34.28
CA ASN A 44 -13.53 31.18 35.57
C ASN A 44 -12.43 30.42 36.35
N ILE A 45 -11.54 29.70 35.66
CA ILE A 45 -10.40 29.03 36.30
C ILE A 45 -9.35 30.07 36.72
N VAL A 46 -9.06 31.06 35.88
CA VAL A 46 -8.09 32.12 36.17
C VAL A 46 -8.56 32.99 37.34
N THR A 47 -9.84 33.33 37.39
CA THR A 47 -10.41 34.08 38.52
C THR A 47 -10.33 33.27 39.82
N ARG A 48 -10.75 32.00 39.82
CA ARG A 48 -10.58 31.11 40.99
C ARG A 48 -9.12 30.92 41.40
N PHE A 49 -8.22 30.83 40.43
CA PHE A 49 -6.79 30.70 40.69
C PHE A 49 -6.22 31.96 41.32
N ARG A 50 -6.63 33.15 40.87
CA ARG A 50 -6.25 34.42 41.49
C ARG A 50 -6.83 34.55 42.90
N GLU A 51 -8.08 34.15 43.12
CA GLU A 51 -8.67 34.13 44.47
C GLU A 51 -7.91 33.19 45.43
N LEU A 52 -7.48 32.02 44.95
CA LEU A 52 -6.64 31.09 45.71
C LEU A 52 -5.24 31.64 45.96
N GLN A 53 -4.66 32.34 44.98
CA GLN A 53 -3.35 32.96 45.08
C GLN A 53 -3.34 34.12 46.08
N ASP A 54 -4.38 34.96 46.07
CA ASP A 54 -4.52 36.09 47.00
C ASP A 54 -4.95 35.64 48.41
N GLY A 55 -5.57 34.45 48.53
CA GLY A 55 -6.06 33.90 49.79
C GLY A 55 -5.02 33.13 50.61
N ASP A 56 -3.96 32.59 50.00
CA ASP A 56 -2.94 31.78 50.68
C ASP A 56 -1.50 32.21 50.30
N PRO A 57 -0.74 32.83 51.22
CA PRO A 57 0.63 33.27 50.94
C PRO A 57 1.59 32.10 50.63
N ALA A 58 1.26 30.87 51.01
CA ALA A 58 2.07 29.70 50.69
C ALA A 58 2.01 29.35 49.19
N ILE A 59 0.86 29.59 48.54
CA ILE A 59 0.68 29.36 47.11
C ILE A 59 1.46 30.40 46.31
N GLU A 60 1.42 31.67 46.73
CA GLU A 60 2.22 32.73 46.11
C GLU A 60 3.73 32.44 46.23
N GLU A 61 4.21 32.01 47.40
CA GLU A 61 5.60 31.64 47.60
C GLU A 61 6.01 30.42 46.75
N PHE A 62 5.13 29.44 46.62
CA PHE A 62 5.33 28.29 45.74
C PHE A 62 5.43 28.70 44.27
N ILE A 63 4.51 29.54 43.78
CA ILE A 63 4.54 30.04 42.40
C ILE A 63 5.82 30.83 42.15
N ARG A 64 6.28 31.64 43.11
CA ARG A 64 7.54 32.39 43.00
C ARG A 64 8.76 31.46 42.94
N LYS A 65 8.81 30.44 43.80
CA LYS A 65 9.87 29.40 43.76
C LYS A 65 9.82 28.63 42.45
N TYR A 66 8.64 28.20 42.03
CA TYR A 66 8.45 27.50 40.77
C TYR A 66 8.84 28.37 39.57
N ALA A 67 8.51 29.66 39.55
CA ALA A 67 8.92 30.58 38.48
C ALA A 67 10.45 30.75 38.42
N ALA A 68 11.12 30.79 39.57
CA ALA A 68 12.58 30.82 39.64
C ALA A 68 13.22 29.51 39.15
N LEU A 69 12.65 28.36 39.52
CA LEU A 69 13.10 27.04 39.08
C LEU A 69 12.66 26.65 37.67
N ARG A 70 11.63 27.30 37.12
CA ARG A 70 11.08 27.00 35.81
C ARG A 70 12.13 27.18 34.72
N ASN A 71 12.97 28.20 34.83
CA ASN A 71 14.04 28.42 33.85
C ASN A 71 15.12 27.32 33.91
N TRP A 72 15.29 26.66 35.06
CA TRP A 72 16.17 25.50 35.22
C TRP A 72 15.51 24.20 34.75
N LEU A 73 14.20 24.05 34.95
CA LEU A 73 13.44 22.85 34.54
C LEU A 73 13.09 22.83 33.04
N ARG A 74 12.97 24.00 32.41
CA ARG A 74 12.59 24.11 30.98
C ARG A 74 13.78 24.00 30.05
N ASP A 75 14.99 23.97 30.59
CA ASP A 75 16.17 23.66 29.82
C ASP A 75 16.18 22.14 29.62
N ASP A 76 15.46 21.68 28.59
CA ASP A 76 15.54 20.31 28.06
C ASP A 76 16.96 19.94 27.60
N SER A 77 17.91 20.89 27.67
CA SER A 77 19.33 20.65 27.57
C SER A 77 19.90 20.22 28.94
N ASN A 78 19.67 18.95 29.26
CA ASN A 78 20.52 18.23 30.20
C ASN A 78 21.92 17.98 29.59
N ASP A 79 22.45 18.98 28.87
CA ASP A 79 23.74 18.97 28.17
C ASP A 79 24.88 19.02 29.17
N LEU A 80 24.66 19.55 30.37
CA LEU A 80 25.65 19.52 31.44
C LEU A 80 25.79 18.10 32.04
N GLU A 81 24.70 17.37 32.27
CA GLU A 81 24.78 15.96 32.72
C GLU A 81 25.26 15.01 31.60
N ARG A 82 24.93 15.29 30.33
CA ARG A 82 25.47 14.54 29.18
C ARG A 82 26.94 14.84 28.89
N ALA A 83 27.41 16.06 29.17
CA ALA A 83 28.81 16.46 29.00
C ALA A 83 29.74 15.89 30.10
N PHE A 84 29.18 15.50 31.24
CA PHE A 84 29.92 14.89 32.36
C PHE A 84 29.58 13.40 32.54
N LEU A 85 29.42 12.65 31.45
CA LEU A 85 29.54 11.19 31.52
C LEU A 85 30.97 10.86 32.00
N ASP A 86 31.06 10.24 33.19
CA ASP A 86 32.33 9.78 33.71
C ASP A 86 33.01 8.86 32.68
N THR A 87 34.32 9.03 32.50
CA THR A 87 35.14 8.22 31.58
C THR A 87 34.97 6.72 31.81
N ALA A 88 34.69 6.31 33.05
CA ALA A 88 34.35 4.93 33.39
C ALA A 88 33.02 4.48 32.78
N ALA A 89 31.98 5.32 32.85
CA ALA A 89 30.66 5.04 32.28
C ALA A 89 30.69 5.01 30.75
N VAL A 90 31.44 5.92 30.11
CA VAL A 90 31.65 5.89 28.65
C VAL A 90 32.33 4.59 28.23
N LYS A 91 33.35 4.15 28.97
CA LYS A 91 34.05 2.90 28.68
C LYS A 91 33.13 1.68 28.82
N GLU A 92 32.30 1.65 29.85
CA GLU A 92 31.32 0.57 30.05
C GLU A 92 30.28 0.54 28.93
N ILE A 93 29.77 1.69 28.49
CA ILE A 93 28.83 1.79 27.36
C ILE A 93 29.49 1.32 26.07
N ILE A 94 30.72 1.74 25.78
CA ILE A 94 31.45 1.30 24.58
C ILE A 94 31.70 -0.21 24.60
N LEU A 95 32.04 -0.78 25.76
CA LEU A 95 32.24 -2.22 25.91
C LEU A 95 30.93 -3.00 25.80
N ALA A 96 29.83 -2.46 26.36
CA ALA A 96 28.50 -3.06 26.25
C ALA A 96 27.95 -3.03 24.82
N SER A 97 28.34 -2.02 24.03
CA SER A 97 27.95 -1.86 22.62
C SER A 97 29.05 -2.30 21.64
N ALA A 98 30.08 -3.01 22.09
CA ALA A 98 31.21 -3.40 21.24
C ALA A 98 30.76 -4.26 20.04
N ASP A 99 29.91 -5.26 20.31
CA ASP A 99 29.36 -6.14 19.29
C ASP A 99 28.47 -5.39 18.28
N ASP A 100 27.70 -4.40 18.75
CA ASP A 100 26.85 -3.56 17.90
C ASP A 100 27.68 -2.65 16.99
N ILE A 101 28.77 -2.09 17.52
CA ILE A 101 29.71 -1.26 16.75
C ILE A 101 30.43 -2.11 15.69
N GLU A 102 30.84 -3.34 16.05
CA GLU A 102 31.46 -4.26 15.10
C GLU A 102 30.48 -4.68 13.99
N GLN A 103 29.23 -5.02 14.34
CA GLN A 103 28.19 -5.31 13.36
C GLN A 103 27.91 -4.10 12.46
N ALA A 104 27.83 -2.90 13.02
CA ALA A 104 27.64 -1.67 12.24
C ALA A 104 28.82 -1.42 11.29
N GLY A 105 30.06 -1.64 11.74
CA GLY A 105 31.25 -1.54 10.91
C GLY A 105 31.25 -2.54 9.76
N THR A 106 30.85 -3.78 10.03
CA THR A 106 30.74 -4.83 9.00
C THR A 106 29.70 -4.46 7.94
N ARG A 107 28.51 -4.00 8.37
CA ARG A 107 27.45 -3.53 7.46
C ARG A 107 27.88 -2.31 6.64
N LEU A 108 28.63 -1.38 7.24
CA LEU A 108 29.18 -0.23 6.54
C LEU A 108 30.18 -0.66 5.45
N SER A 109 31.03 -1.65 5.73
CA SER A 109 31.97 -2.20 4.75
C SER A 109 31.24 -2.90 3.60
N GLU A 110 30.18 -3.67 3.90
CA GLU A 110 29.33 -4.26 2.86
C GLU A 110 28.66 -3.19 2.00
N LEU A 111 28.16 -2.12 2.62
CA LEU A 111 27.50 -1.01 1.92
C LEU A 111 28.49 -0.22 1.05
N GLU A 112 29.74 -0.07 1.50
CA GLU A 112 30.84 0.49 0.71
C GLU A 112 31.17 -0.40 -0.49
N SER A 113 31.18 -1.72 -0.33
CA SER A 113 31.40 -2.65 -1.44
C SER A 113 30.27 -2.60 -2.49
N LEU A 114 29.03 -2.35 -2.08
CA LEU A 114 27.88 -2.19 -2.98
C LEU A 114 27.85 -0.84 -3.70
N LYS A 115 28.56 0.17 -3.19
CA LYS A 115 28.58 1.51 -3.76
C LYS A 115 29.05 1.48 -5.22
N ASP A 116 30.07 0.69 -5.51
CA ASP A 116 30.63 0.56 -6.86
C ASP A 116 29.66 -0.10 -7.86
N GLU A 117 28.79 -1.02 -7.38
CA GLU A 117 27.74 -1.63 -8.19
C GLU A 117 26.60 -0.66 -8.48
N VAL A 118 26.19 0.14 -7.49
CA VAL A 118 25.14 1.15 -7.63
C VAL A 118 25.59 2.30 -8.53
N ASP A 119 26.86 2.71 -8.43
CA ASP A 119 27.45 3.75 -9.29
C ASP A 119 27.83 3.27 -10.69
N SER A 120 27.54 2.00 -11.00
CA SER A 120 27.86 1.38 -12.27
C SER A 120 27.35 2.25 -13.45
N PRO A 121 28.22 2.53 -14.44
CA PRO A 121 27.86 3.35 -15.60
C PRO A 121 26.66 2.78 -16.37
N LEU A 122 26.40 1.47 -16.25
CA LEU A 122 25.25 0.80 -16.86
C LEU A 122 23.91 1.32 -16.31
N LEU A 123 23.83 1.63 -15.02
CA LEU A 123 22.61 2.17 -14.41
C LEU A 123 22.39 3.63 -14.78
N LYS A 124 23.47 4.41 -14.95
CA LYS A 124 23.41 5.81 -15.42
C LYS A 124 22.86 5.89 -16.84
N ASP A 125 23.22 4.94 -17.69
CA ASP A 125 22.74 4.85 -19.08
C ASP A 125 21.35 4.20 -19.21
N LEU A 126 20.79 3.62 -18.15
CA LEU A 126 19.46 3.00 -18.17
C LEU A 126 18.38 3.98 -18.65
N SER A 127 18.47 5.24 -18.24
CA SER A 127 17.59 6.33 -18.68
C SER A 127 17.55 6.53 -20.20
N LYS A 128 18.66 6.23 -20.90
CA LYS A 128 18.76 6.30 -22.37
C LYS A 128 18.13 5.09 -23.06
N PHE A 129 18.08 3.94 -22.38
CA PHE A 129 17.49 2.72 -22.92
C PHE A 129 15.96 2.68 -22.77
N ILE A 130 15.39 3.33 -21.75
CA ILE A 130 13.93 3.44 -21.57
C ILE A 130 13.19 3.88 -22.85
N PRO A 131 13.57 4.99 -23.53
CA PRO A 131 12.89 5.40 -24.76
C PRO A 131 13.12 4.43 -25.93
N GLN A 132 14.19 3.62 -25.91
CA GLN A 132 14.43 2.57 -26.91
C GLN A 132 13.57 1.33 -26.67
N PHE A 133 13.26 1.02 -25.41
CA PHE A 133 12.38 -0.09 -25.03
C PHE A 133 10.90 0.21 -25.29
N SER A 134 10.47 1.47 -25.17
CA SER A 134 9.08 1.88 -25.41
C SER A 134 8.50 1.42 -26.77
N PRO A 135 9.16 1.64 -27.93
CA PRO A 135 8.65 1.14 -29.21
C PRO A 135 8.70 -0.39 -29.32
N LEU A 136 9.66 -1.04 -28.65
CA LEU A 136 9.74 -2.50 -28.62
C LEU A 136 8.57 -3.11 -27.82
N GLU A 137 8.24 -2.50 -26.69
CA GLU A 137 7.08 -2.88 -25.87
C GLU A 137 5.78 -2.70 -26.67
N ALA A 138 5.61 -1.57 -27.34
CA ALA A 138 4.45 -1.33 -28.21
C ALA A 138 4.33 -2.39 -29.32
N ARG A 139 5.45 -2.75 -29.96
CA ARG A 139 5.49 -3.81 -30.98
C ARG A 139 5.14 -5.18 -30.40
N TYR A 140 5.63 -5.49 -29.20
CA TYR A 140 5.32 -6.74 -28.52
C TYR A 140 3.83 -6.83 -28.16
N MET A 141 3.24 -5.76 -27.64
CA MET A 141 1.81 -5.70 -27.36
C MET A 141 0.97 -5.92 -28.62
N GLU A 142 1.37 -5.32 -29.74
CA GLU A 142 0.69 -5.51 -31.02
C GLU A 142 0.84 -6.95 -31.54
N GLN A 143 2.02 -7.54 -31.45
CA GLN A 143 2.24 -8.94 -31.80
C GLN A 143 1.38 -9.88 -30.97
N ARG A 144 1.28 -9.64 -29.66
CA ARG A 144 0.43 -10.41 -28.75
C ARG A 144 -1.05 -10.30 -29.12
N ARG A 145 -1.50 -9.10 -29.49
CA ARG A 145 -2.88 -8.86 -29.96
C ARG A 145 -3.18 -9.62 -31.25
N ILE A 146 -2.28 -9.56 -32.23
CA ILE A 146 -2.41 -10.28 -33.51
C ILE A 146 -2.44 -11.79 -33.26
N ALA A 147 -1.53 -12.32 -32.44
CA ALA A 147 -1.48 -13.75 -32.13
C ALA A 147 -2.76 -14.24 -31.45
N THR A 148 -3.32 -13.45 -30.53
CA THR A 148 -4.57 -13.77 -29.85
C THR A 148 -5.75 -13.81 -30.84
N ASN A 149 -5.86 -12.82 -31.71
CA ASN A 149 -6.89 -12.78 -32.76
C ASN A 149 -6.77 -13.96 -33.73
N GLN A 150 -5.54 -14.28 -34.19
CA GLN A 150 -5.31 -15.43 -35.05
C GLN A 150 -5.70 -16.75 -34.39
N LYS A 151 -5.38 -16.91 -33.09
CA LYS A 151 -5.79 -18.07 -32.30
C LYS A 151 -7.31 -18.20 -32.24
N GLU A 152 -8.03 -17.11 -31.95
CA GLU A 152 -9.50 -17.10 -31.91
C GLU A 152 -10.10 -17.49 -33.25
N ARG A 153 -9.59 -16.93 -34.35
CA ARG A 153 -10.03 -17.30 -35.71
C ARG A 153 -9.78 -18.76 -36.04
N TYR A 154 -8.63 -19.30 -35.64
CA TYR A 154 -8.31 -20.71 -35.84
C TYR A 154 -9.26 -21.62 -35.06
N LEU A 155 -9.57 -21.28 -33.81
CA LEU A 155 -10.54 -22.04 -32.99
C LEU A 155 -11.94 -22.01 -33.61
N GLN A 156 -12.41 -20.85 -34.07
CA GLN A 156 -13.69 -20.74 -34.77
C GLN A 156 -13.74 -21.60 -36.05
N GLN A 157 -12.64 -21.65 -36.80
CA GLN A 157 -12.55 -22.48 -37.99
C GLN A 157 -12.55 -23.98 -37.64
N LEU A 158 -11.90 -24.36 -36.53
CA LEU A 158 -11.90 -25.73 -36.02
C LEU A 158 -13.30 -26.16 -35.54
N ASP A 159 -14.02 -25.27 -34.85
CA ASP A 159 -15.42 -25.51 -34.45
C ASP A 159 -16.32 -25.65 -35.68
N SER A 160 -16.14 -24.80 -36.69
CA SER A 160 -16.88 -24.89 -37.95
C SER A 160 -16.60 -26.19 -38.69
N TYR A 161 -15.33 -26.64 -38.69
CA TYR A 161 -14.94 -27.93 -39.26
C TYR A 161 -15.58 -29.10 -38.51
N ASN A 162 -15.56 -29.08 -37.17
CA ASN A 162 -16.20 -30.11 -36.36
C ASN A 162 -17.71 -30.19 -36.63
N ALA A 163 -18.39 -29.04 -36.70
CA ALA A 163 -19.81 -28.99 -37.06
C ALA A 163 -20.08 -29.54 -38.47
N PHE A 164 -19.20 -29.25 -39.42
CA PHE A 164 -19.28 -29.81 -40.77
C PHE A 164 -19.12 -31.33 -40.77
N ILE A 165 -18.14 -31.87 -40.04
CA ILE A 165 -17.93 -33.32 -39.90
C ILE A 165 -19.13 -33.99 -39.23
N ASP A 166 -19.69 -33.39 -38.20
CA ASP A 166 -20.89 -33.90 -37.52
C ASP A 166 -22.10 -33.95 -38.46
N SER A 167 -22.35 -32.88 -39.21
CA SER A 167 -23.46 -32.85 -40.19
C SER A 167 -23.27 -33.87 -41.30
N THR A 168 -22.04 -34.01 -41.81
CA THR A 168 -21.69 -35.00 -42.83
C THR A 168 -21.88 -36.43 -42.31
N SER A 169 -21.46 -36.69 -41.07
CA SER A 169 -21.63 -38.01 -40.42
C SER A 169 -23.11 -38.36 -40.25
N ARG A 170 -23.94 -37.40 -39.82
CA ARG A 170 -25.40 -37.59 -39.73
C ARG A 170 -26.03 -37.89 -41.09
N LEU A 171 -25.57 -37.20 -42.15
CA LEU A 171 -26.04 -37.43 -43.50
C LEU A 171 -25.71 -38.86 -43.99
N PHE A 172 -24.49 -39.34 -43.73
CA PHE A 172 -24.10 -40.71 -44.05
C PHE A 172 -24.93 -41.74 -43.29
N ILE A 173 -25.18 -41.53 -41.99
CA ILE A 173 -26.05 -42.40 -41.19
C ILE A 173 -27.47 -42.44 -41.78
N HIS A 174 -28.03 -41.28 -42.13
CA HIS A 174 -29.35 -41.21 -42.75
C HIS A 174 -29.41 -41.96 -44.09
N TYR A 175 -28.43 -41.75 -44.97
CA TYR A 175 -28.38 -42.48 -46.24
C TYR A 175 -28.23 -43.99 -46.05
N HIS A 176 -27.42 -44.42 -45.07
CA HIS A 176 -27.30 -45.83 -44.73
C HIS A 176 -28.64 -46.43 -44.26
N GLN A 177 -29.39 -45.71 -43.41
CA GLN A 177 -30.73 -46.12 -42.97
C GLN A 177 -31.70 -46.24 -44.15
N VAL A 178 -31.73 -45.25 -45.04
CA VAL A 178 -32.58 -45.30 -46.24
C VAL A 178 -32.21 -46.48 -47.13
N LEU A 179 -30.91 -46.71 -47.37
CA LEU A 179 -30.42 -47.82 -48.18
C LEU A 179 -30.86 -49.16 -47.57
N SER A 180 -30.63 -49.36 -46.27
CA SER A 180 -31.03 -50.57 -45.54
C SER A 180 -32.54 -50.81 -45.62
N MET A 181 -33.37 -49.77 -45.46
CA MET A 181 -34.83 -49.89 -45.62
C MET A 181 -35.21 -50.32 -47.04
N THR A 182 -34.56 -49.78 -48.06
CA THR A 182 -34.84 -50.17 -49.46
C THR A 182 -34.39 -51.59 -49.76
N GLU A 183 -33.25 -52.03 -49.24
CA GLU A 183 -32.74 -53.41 -49.37
C GLU A 183 -33.69 -54.42 -48.70
N ASP A 184 -34.22 -54.09 -47.52
CA ASP A 184 -35.21 -54.92 -46.82
C ASP A 184 -36.51 -55.06 -47.63
N LEU A 185 -36.99 -53.97 -48.22
CA LEU A 185 -38.18 -53.98 -49.08
C LEU A 185 -37.98 -54.82 -50.35
N VAL A 186 -36.82 -54.70 -51.00
CA VAL A 186 -36.45 -55.50 -52.17
C VAL A 186 -36.39 -56.98 -51.80
N THR A 187 -35.69 -57.32 -50.71
CA THR A 187 -35.56 -58.69 -50.22
C THR A 187 -36.93 -59.30 -49.87
N ALA A 188 -37.84 -58.51 -49.29
CA ALA A 188 -39.20 -58.95 -49.00
C ALA A 188 -40.02 -59.19 -50.28
N ALA A 189 -39.86 -58.35 -51.30
CA ALA A 189 -40.51 -58.51 -52.60
C ALA A 189 -40.00 -59.77 -53.34
N GLU A 190 -38.70 -60.01 -53.33
CA GLU A 190 -38.07 -61.21 -53.91
C GLU A 190 -38.59 -62.49 -53.24
N LYS A 191 -38.64 -62.53 -51.91
CA LYS A 191 -39.20 -63.67 -51.17
C LYS A 191 -40.67 -63.92 -51.51
N ARG A 192 -41.47 -62.88 -51.73
CA ARG A 192 -42.88 -63.01 -52.15
C ARG A 192 -43.01 -63.52 -53.59
N ALA A 193 -42.12 -63.10 -54.48
CA ALA A 193 -42.09 -63.57 -55.86
C ALA A 193 -41.70 -65.06 -55.92
N ALA A 194 -40.67 -65.48 -55.17
CA ALA A 194 -40.25 -66.87 -55.11
C ALA A 194 -41.35 -67.83 -54.62
N ARG A 195 -42.11 -67.43 -53.58
CA ARG A 195 -43.24 -68.21 -53.04
C ARG A 195 -44.44 -68.37 -53.98
N LYS A 196 -44.54 -67.57 -55.06
CA LYS A 196 -45.62 -67.71 -56.04
C LYS A 196 -45.29 -68.70 -57.16
N ILE A 197 -44.03 -69.15 -57.25
CA ILE A 197 -43.54 -70.04 -58.31
C ILE A 197 -43.52 -71.51 -57.83
N GLU A 198 -43.49 -71.73 -56.51
CA GLU A 198 -43.77 -73.03 -55.86
C GLU A 198 -45.28 -73.27 -55.70
#